data_AF-A0A965BPP2-F1
#
_entry.id   AF-A0A965BPP2-F1
#
_cell.length_a   1.000
_cell.length_b   1.000
_cell.length_c   1.000
_cell.angle_alpha   90.00
_cell.angle_beta   90.00
_cell.angle_gamma   90.00
#
_symmetry.space_group_name_H-M   'P 1'
#
loop_
_entity.id
_entity.type
_entity.pdbx_description
1 polymer ?
#
loop_
_entity_poly.entity_id
_entity_poly.type
_entity_poly.pdbx_seq_one_letter_code
_entity_poly.pdbx_strand_id
1 'polypeptide(L)'
;MQFALSSRYKRSLRQSVEAAWGLLRGINCCRNELEINCARRFFTLLSEQEVAGGLEDIFAFEEKVGSTFIPSPETGPQPCKLELLTMHKSKGLEFDHVLLPGLSNTTKHDNKDLLIWHERLNTEGNPRLFLAAVTPTGLEESSLYKLIRHEKKIRQRLESARLLYIAITRAKKSATLFAGLTIEDDGEFSAPPAGSLLSLIWPQLHKQVRCHTRSPSGSTYLPTASSGSRQQSNQSTMISRLSPISEFTDEERECMTALCADLENRRQEEEIASENWPDHTIPSSQAERVASKIGTLIHKVLETYTQSTNKADYLAQIDKMDTFWELSLRHLQLSAAEMERTLGHMKATVLKTLSDPKLVWIFDNQHRESACELKMSRRHNGHTQQFVIDRTFIDQNDTRWIIDYKTSQPQPGQSESEFIQSQAEKYRSQLENYRDLMTAAENRSARLALLLTDIPALIEIESS
;
A
#
# COMPACT_ATOMS: atom_id res chain seq x y z
N MET A 1 -7.01 0.41 13.23
CA MET A 1 -6.89 -0.20 11.88
C MET A 1 -8.20 -0.17 11.10
N GLN A 2 -9.33 -0.55 11.71
CA GLN A 2 -10.67 -0.51 11.09
C GLN A 2 -11.01 0.86 10.47
N PHE A 3 -10.83 1.96 11.21
CA PHE A 3 -11.00 3.33 10.69
C PHE A 3 -10.24 3.60 9.37
N ALA A 4 -8.98 3.16 9.28
CA ALA A 4 -8.16 3.38 8.09
C ALA A 4 -8.63 2.54 6.89
N LEU A 5 -9.17 1.34 7.14
CA LEU A 5 -9.77 0.49 6.11
C LEU A 5 -11.11 1.04 5.62
N SER A 6 -11.97 1.50 6.54
CA SER A 6 -13.28 2.10 6.20
C SER A 6 -13.13 3.47 5.51
N SER A 7 -12.00 4.17 5.73
CA SER A 7 -11.66 5.44 5.06
C SER A 7 -11.00 5.28 3.69
N ARG A 8 -10.70 4.03 3.25
CA ARG A 8 -9.97 3.76 2.01
C ARG A 8 -10.72 4.36 0.81
N TYR A 9 -10.01 5.07 -0.06
CA TYR A 9 -10.53 5.80 -1.23
C TYR A 9 -11.51 6.95 -0.95
N LYS A 10 -11.85 7.22 0.32
CA LYS A 10 -12.64 8.42 0.72
C LYS A 10 -11.75 9.60 1.07
N ARG A 11 -10.49 9.32 1.36
CA ARG A 11 -9.45 10.28 1.72
C ARG A 11 -8.17 9.87 1.02
N SER A 12 -7.24 10.81 0.95
CA SER A 12 -5.90 10.51 0.46
C SER A 12 -5.25 9.39 1.27
N LEU A 13 -4.40 8.61 0.61
CA LEU A 13 -3.56 7.60 1.25
C LEU A 13 -2.75 8.23 2.38
N ARG A 14 -2.20 9.44 2.17
CA ARG A 14 -1.55 10.22 3.23
C ARG A 14 -2.44 10.37 4.46
N GLN A 15 -3.64 10.93 4.30
CA GLN A 15 -4.55 11.19 5.42
C GLN A 15 -4.93 9.91 6.16
N SER A 16 -5.12 8.81 5.43
CA SER A 16 -5.50 7.51 6.01
C SER A 16 -4.36 6.92 6.85
N VAL A 17 -3.13 6.97 6.35
CA VAL A 17 -1.94 6.47 7.05
C VAL A 17 -1.55 7.39 8.21
N GLU A 18 -1.61 8.71 8.04
CA GLU A 18 -1.33 9.70 9.07
C GLU A 18 -2.34 9.61 10.23
N ALA A 19 -3.63 9.43 9.92
CA ALA A 19 -4.65 9.20 10.95
C ALA A 19 -4.42 7.86 11.68
N ALA A 20 -4.07 6.79 10.97
CA ALA A 20 -3.74 5.51 11.60
C ALA A 20 -2.54 5.64 12.54
N TRP A 21 -1.49 6.36 12.11
CA TRP A 21 -0.32 6.65 12.93
C TRP A 21 -0.68 7.47 14.17
N GLY A 22 -1.54 8.50 14.04
CA GLY A 22 -2.04 9.28 15.16
C GLY A 22 -2.86 8.47 16.17
N LEU A 23 -3.76 7.61 15.68
CA LEU A 23 -4.57 6.70 16.51
C LEU A 23 -3.71 5.69 17.27
N LEU A 24 -2.59 5.25 16.68
CA LEU A 24 -1.60 4.40 17.34
C LEU A 24 -0.65 5.18 18.27
N ARG A 25 -0.94 6.47 18.53
CA ARG A 25 -0.09 7.37 19.32
C ARG A 25 1.34 7.43 18.80
N GLY A 26 1.54 7.34 17.48
CA GLY A 26 2.83 7.22 16.83
C GLY A 26 3.79 8.38 17.11
N ILE A 27 3.28 9.58 17.43
CA ILE A 27 4.10 10.72 17.85
C ILE A 27 4.89 10.42 19.13
N ASN A 28 4.37 9.57 20.02
CA ASN A 28 5.03 9.17 21.25
C ASN A 28 6.25 8.26 20.99
N CYS A 29 6.39 7.72 19.78
CA CYS A 29 7.58 6.98 19.37
C CYS A 29 8.77 7.90 19.05
N CYS A 30 8.53 9.19 18.77
CA CYS A 30 9.56 10.15 18.40
C CYS A 30 10.23 10.75 19.66
N ARG A 31 11.55 10.67 19.73
CA ARG A 31 12.36 11.13 20.89
C ARG A 31 12.87 12.55 20.76
N ASN A 32 13.00 13.04 19.53
CA ASN A 32 13.60 14.33 19.21
C ASN A 32 12.92 14.95 17.98
N GLU A 33 13.22 16.23 17.73
CA GLU A 33 12.65 16.99 16.62
C GLU A 33 13.05 16.43 15.24
N LEU A 34 14.25 15.84 15.14
CA LEU A 34 14.70 15.17 13.91
C LEU A 34 13.75 14.01 13.55
N GLU A 35 13.41 13.14 14.50
CA GLU A 35 12.50 12.00 14.27
C GLU A 35 11.08 12.45 13.91
N ILE A 36 10.61 13.56 14.48
CA ILE A 36 9.33 14.18 14.10
C ILE A 36 9.40 14.66 12.64
N ASN A 37 10.49 15.32 12.26
CA ASN A 37 10.70 15.76 10.89
C ASN A 37 10.83 14.57 9.91
N CYS A 38 11.40 13.45 10.35
CA CYS A 38 11.39 12.18 9.62
C CYS A 38 9.98 11.67 9.32
N ALA A 39 9.13 11.59 10.34
CA ALA A 39 7.75 11.16 10.15
C ALA A 39 6.98 12.11 9.20
N ARG A 40 7.14 13.43 9.36
CA ARG A 40 6.52 14.44 8.47
C ARG A 40 6.99 14.31 7.02
N ARG A 41 8.29 14.08 6.80
CA ARG A 41 8.82 13.89 5.44
C ARG A 41 8.28 12.62 4.81
N PHE A 42 8.15 11.54 5.58
CA PHE A 42 7.50 10.32 5.10
C PHE A 42 6.07 10.59 4.60
N PHE A 43 5.24 11.28 5.39
CA PHE A 43 3.88 11.64 4.95
C PHE A 43 3.85 12.56 3.74
N THR A 44 4.86 13.42 3.59
CA THR A 44 5.02 14.28 2.41
C THR A 44 5.34 13.44 1.17
N LEU A 45 6.30 12.52 1.26
CA LEU A 45 6.64 11.61 0.16
C LEU A 45 5.45 10.73 -0.23
N LEU A 46 4.68 10.26 0.76
CA LEU A 46 3.48 9.47 0.52
C LEU A 46 2.45 10.28 -0.30
N SER A 47 2.27 11.56 0.01
CA SER A 47 1.42 12.48 -0.75
C SER A 47 1.92 12.72 -2.17
N GLU A 48 3.24 12.84 -2.36
CA GLU A 48 3.88 13.11 -3.66
C GLU A 48 3.81 11.91 -4.61
N GLN A 49 3.68 10.69 -4.07
CA GLN A 49 3.69 9.43 -4.84
C GLN A 49 2.32 8.75 -4.90
N GLU A 50 1.32 9.34 -4.24
CA GLU A 50 -0.04 8.83 -4.26
C GLU A 50 -0.68 9.02 -5.63
N VAL A 51 -1.26 7.92 -6.14
CA VAL A 51 -2.07 7.91 -7.36
C VAL A 51 -3.36 7.17 -7.05
N ALA A 52 -4.50 7.85 -7.25
CA ALA A 52 -5.85 7.28 -7.03
C ALA A 52 -6.06 6.59 -5.67
N GLY A 53 -5.50 7.15 -4.59
CA GLY A 53 -5.62 6.58 -3.24
C GLY A 53 -4.71 5.37 -2.96
N GLY A 54 -3.73 5.10 -3.84
CA GLY A 54 -2.75 4.03 -3.70
C GLY A 54 -1.34 4.48 -4.12
N LEU A 55 -0.41 3.52 -4.15
CA LEU A 55 0.93 3.67 -4.74
C LEU A 55 0.99 2.80 -5.99
N GLU A 56 1.50 3.34 -7.09
CA GLU A 56 1.68 2.59 -8.35
C GLU A 56 2.78 1.53 -8.22
N ASP A 57 3.92 1.91 -7.62
CA ASP A 57 5.04 1.02 -7.32
C ASP A 57 5.52 1.22 -5.87
N ILE A 58 5.27 0.22 -5.03
CA ILE A 58 5.65 0.22 -3.63
C ILE A 58 7.17 0.10 -3.43
N PHE A 59 7.89 -0.58 -4.33
CA PHE A 59 9.33 -0.76 -4.23
C PHE A 59 10.07 0.51 -4.61
N ALA A 60 9.62 1.20 -5.66
CA ALA A 60 10.13 2.52 -6.02
C ALA A 60 9.89 3.53 -4.87
N PHE A 61 8.73 3.47 -4.22
CA PHE A 61 8.45 4.28 -3.04
C PHE A 61 9.41 3.98 -1.88
N GLU A 62 9.65 2.70 -1.58
CA GLU A 62 10.60 2.27 -0.54
C GLU A 62 12.03 2.79 -0.82
N GLU A 63 12.50 2.66 -2.05
CA GLU A 63 13.81 3.19 -2.46
C GLU A 63 13.88 4.72 -2.30
N LYS A 64 12.80 5.43 -2.65
CA LYS A 64 12.71 6.88 -2.49
C LYS A 64 12.72 7.29 -1.01
N VAL A 65 12.03 6.55 -0.14
CA VAL A 65 12.09 6.77 1.31
C VAL A 65 13.52 6.52 1.82
N GLY A 66 14.16 5.42 1.41
CA GLY A 66 15.51 5.07 1.83
C GLY A 66 16.61 6.02 1.34
N SER A 67 16.42 6.65 0.19
CA SER A 67 17.34 7.66 -0.37
C SER A 67 17.06 9.09 0.11
N THR A 68 15.91 9.35 0.74
CA THR A 68 15.57 10.68 1.23
C THR A 68 16.35 11.01 2.50
N PHE A 69 17.15 12.06 2.41
CA PHE A 69 17.89 12.61 3.55
C PHE A 69 17.13 13.78 4.18
N ILE A 70 17.09 13.82 5.51
CA ILE A 70 16.53 14.93 6.27
C ILE A 70 17.68 15.55 7.06
N PRO A 71 18.02 16.82 6.80
CA PRO A 71 19.07 17.48 7.54
C PRO A 71 18.68 17.56 9.02
N SER A 72 19.67 17.45 9.90
CA SER A 72 19.46 17.78 11.31
C SER A 72 18.97 19.23 11.42
N PRO A 73 17.94 19.50 12.25
CA PRO A 73 17.46 20.85 12.45
C PRO A 73 18.64 21.75 12.80
N GLU A 74 18.78 22.87 12.10
CA GLU A 74 19.85 23.83 12.36
C GLU A 74 19.73 24.30 13.81
N THR A 75 20.74 23.98 14.62
CA THR A 75 20.81 24.33 16.05
C THR A 75 20.98 25.85 16.23
N GLY A 76 19.95 26.64 15.93
CA GLY A 76 19.90 28.09 16.16
C GLY A 76 21.07 28.89 15.56
N PRO A 77 21.13 30.21 15.82
CA PRO A 77 22.15 31.11 15.28
C PRO A 77 23.46 31.03 16.10
N GLN A 78 23.92 29.84 16.44
CA GLN A 78 25.25 29.66 16.99
C GLN A 78 26.23 29.56 15.81
N PRO A 79 27.28 30.40 15.72
CA PRO A 79 28.29 30.23 14.69
C PRO A 79 28.95 28.87 14.90
N CYS A 80 28.60 27.88 14.09
CA CYS A 80 29.22 26.57 14.13
C CYS A 80 30.71 26.75 13.85
N LYS A 81 31.55 26.58 14.87
CA LYS A 81 33.02 26.68 14.76
C LYS A 81 33.62 25.58 13.87
N LEU A 82 32.84 24.56 13.51
CA LEU A 82 33.25 23.42 12.71
C LEU A 82 32.15 23.07 11.70
N GLU A 83 32.49 23.06 10.43
CA GLU A 83 31.62 22.64 9.33
C GLU A 83 32.06 21.28 8.80
N LEU A 84 31.11 20.34 8.72
CA LEU A 84 31.36 19.00 8.16
C LEU A 84 30.80 18.93 6.75
N LEU A 85 31.71 18.92 5.77
CA LEU A 85 31.37 18.94 4.35
C LEU A 85 32.05 17.78 3.62
N THR A 86 31.44 17.34 2.53
CA THR A 86 32.13 16.46 1.58
C THR A 86 33.11 17.26 0.73
N MET A 87 34.18 16.62 0.24
CA MET A 87 35.16 17.29 -0.64
C MET A 87 34.49 17.96 -1.85
N HIS A 88 33.47 17.34 -2.43
CA HIS A 88 32.70 17.90 -3.55
C HIS A 88 31.93 19.17 -3.15
N LYS A 89 31.25 19.17 -2.00
CA LYS A 89 30.50 20.34 -1.50
C LYS A 89 31.42 21.51 -1.13
N SER A 90 32.69 21.24 -0.85
CA SER A 90 33.67 22.29 -0.52
C SER A 90 34.16 23.10 -1.73
N LYS A 91 33.87 22.66 -2.96
CA LYS A 91 34.36 23.32 -4.18
C LYS A 91 33.85 24.77 -4.26
N GLY A 92 34.77 25.73 -4.37
CA GLY A 92 34.43 27.16 -4.41
C GLY A 92 34.29 27.82 -3.04
N LEU A 93 34.37 27.06 -1.95
CA LEU A 93 34.45 27.59 -0.59
C LEU A 93 35.91 27.69 -0.13
N GLU A 94 36.15 28.46 0.92
CA GLU A 94 37.48 28.61 1.52
C GLU A 94 37.37 28.68 3.05
N PHE A 95 38.28 28.00 3.75
CA PHE A 95 38.30 27.90 5.20
C PHE A 95 39.69 28.22 5.72
N ASP A 96 39.79 28.83 6.90
CA ASP A 96 41.10 29.08 7.54
C ASP A 96 41.88 27.79 7.76
N HIS A 97 41.21 26.77 8.28
CA HIS A 97 41.79 25.47 8.59
C HIS A 97 40.92 24.35 7.99
N VAL A 98 41.55 23.39 7.32
CA VAL A 98 40.87 22.22 6.75
C VAL A 98 41.39 20.95 7.41
N LEU A 99 40.47 20.12 7.88
CA LEU A 99 40.77 18.81 8.47
C LEU A 99 40.27 17.72 7.52
N LEU A 100 41.17 16.88 7.01
CA LEU A 100 40.84 15.78 6.10
C LEU A 100 41.03 14.44 6.82
N PRO A 101 39.96 13.85 7.39
CA PRO A 101 40.04 12.56 8.05
C PRO A 101 40.05 11.39 7.06
N GLY A 102 40.64 10.26 7.48
CA GLY A 102 40.45 8.97 6.83
C GLY A 102 41.13 8.79 5.47
N LEU A 103 42.30 9.38 5.25
CA LEU A 103 42.99 9.27 3.95
C LEU A 103 43.45 7.85 3.60
N SER A 104 43.57 6.95 4.59
CA SER A 104 43.88 5.53 4.37
C SER A 104 42.65 4.68 4.03
N ASN A 105 41.44 5.24 4.10
CA ASN A 105 40.23 4.52 3.75
C ASN A 105 40.18 4.24 2.24
N THR A 106 39.79 3.03 1.87
CA THR A 106 39.50 2.65 0.49
C THR A 106 38.04 2.90 0.17
N THR A 107 37.74 3.29 -1.07
CA THR A 107 36.37 3.26 -1.58
C THR A 107 35.88 1.80 -1.68
N LYS A 108 34.55 1.59 -1.67
CA LYS A 108 33.93 0.27 -1.92
C LYS A 108 34.55 -0.41 -3.15
N HIS A 109 34.70 -1.72 -3.07
CA HIS A 109 35.26 -2.55 -4.14
C HIS A 109 34.51 -2.33 -5.46
N ASP A 110 35.26 -2.11 -6.55
CA ASP A 110 34.74 -2.09 -7.92
C ASP A 110 34.30 -3.51 -8.30
N ASN A 111 33.02 -3.82 -8.06
CA ASN A 111 32.40 -5.05 -8.54
C ASN A 111 32.47 -5.09 -10.08
N LYS A 112 32.53 -6.29 -10.65
CA LYS A 112 32.54 -6.43 -12.12
C LYS A 112 31.16 -6.03 -12.66
N ASP A 113 31.09 -4.87 -13.32
CA ASP A 113 29.89 -4.44 -14.05
C ASP A 113 29.57 -5.45 -15.16
N LEU A 114 28.30 -5.84 -15.31
CA LEU A 114 27.88 -6.79 -16.36
C LEU A 114 28.21 -6.30 -17.77
N LEU A 115 28.14 -4.98 -17.95
CA LEU A 115 28.38 -4.29 -19.22
C LEU A 115 29.13 -3.00 -18.94
N ILE A 116 30.23 -2.77 -19.66
CA ILE A 116 31.01 -1.53 -19.59
C ILE A 116 31.11 -0.88 -20.96
N TRP A 117 31.03 0.45 -20.99
CA TRP A 117 31.18 1.23 -22.19
C TRP A 117 32.16 2.38 -22.00
N HIS A 118 32.86 2.75 -23.07
CA HIS A 118 33.79 3.87 -23.08
C HIS A 118 33.85 4.52 -24.45
N GLU A 119 33.91 5.86 -24.48
CA GLU A 119 33.97 6.62 -25.71
C GLU A 119 35.39 7.16 -25.92
N ARG A 120 35.94 6.98 -27.13
CA ARG A 120 37.23 7.56 -27.53
C ARG A 120 37.10 8.30 -28.85
N LEU A 121 37.88 9.35 -29.01
CA LEU A 121 38.01 10.03 -30.29
C LEU A 121 38.92 9.21 -31.21
N ASN A 122 38.52 9.03 -32.47
CA ASN A 122 39.42 8.52 -33.50
C ASN A 122 40.40 9.61 -33.95
N THR A 123 41.29 9.27 -34.90
CA THR A 123 42.27 10.20 -35.49
C THR A 123 41.62 11.42 -36.19
N GLU A 124 40.34 11.35 -36.52
CA GLU A 124 39.56 12.43 -37.15
C GLU A 124 38.81 13.27 -36.11
N GLY A 125 38.93 12.97 -34.82
CA GLY A 125 38.20 13.64 -33.74
C GLY A 125 36.75 13.17 -33.57
N ASN A 126 36.34 12.09 -34.25
CA ASN A 126 34.99 11.53 -34.15
C ASN A 126 34.88 10.58 -32.95
N PRO A 127 33.83 10.67 -32.13
CA PRO A 127 33.62 9.77 -31.00
C PRO A 127 33.30 8.34 -31.47
N ARG A 128 33.91 7.36 -30.83
CA ARG A 128 33.73 5.92 -31.07
C ARG A 128 33.44 5.24 -29.75
N LEU A 129 32.32 4.53 -29.71
CA LEU A 129 31.87 3.78 -28.55
C LEU A 129 32.48 2.38 -28.55
N PHE A 130 33.16 2.03 -27.46
CA PHE A 130 33.59 0.68 -27.14
C PHE A 130 32.64 0.11 -26.09
N LEU A 131 32.17 -1.12 -26.30
CA LEU A 131 31.25 -1.82 -25.41
C LEU A 131 31.78 -3.23 -25.16
N ALA A 132 31.81 -3.66 -23.91
CA ALA A 132 32.22 -5.01 -23.54
C ALA A 132 31.34 -5.56 -22.40
N ALA A 133 30.95 -6.83 -22.52
CA ALA A 133 30.26 -7.56 -21.46
C ALA A 133 31.25 -8.36 -20.60
N VAL A 134 30.88 -8.62 -19.35
CA VAL A 134 31.64 -9.50 -18.47
C VAL A 134 31.67 -10.92 -19.04
N THR A 135 32.81 -11.59 -18.96
CA THR A 135 32.92 -13.00 -19.34
C THR A 135 32.38 -13.91 -18.23
N PRO A 136 31.75 -15.05 -18.58
CA PRO A 136 31.31 -16.03 -17.58
C PRO A 136 32.43 -16.46 -16.64
N THR A 137 32.08 -16.73 -15.39
CA THR A 137 33.00 -17.21 -14.36
C THR A 137 33.68 -18.51 -14.79
N GLY A 138 35.02 -18.55 -14.75
CA GLY A 138 35.82 -19.71 -15.17
C GLY A 138 36.45 -19.58 -16.56
N LEU A 139 36.10 -18.56 -17.34
CA LEU A 139 36.76 -18.21 -18.60
C LEU A 139 37.66 -16.98 -18.43
N GLU A 140 38.67 -16.85 -19.28
CA GLU A 140 39.52 -15.66 -19.29
C GLU A 140 38.71 -14.41 -19.67
N GLU A 141 38.95 -13.31 -18.95
CA GLU A 141 38.35 -12.01 -19.25
C GLU A 141 38.76 -11.50 -20.64
N SER A 142 37.77 -11.02 -21.40
CA SER A 142 37.96 -10.39 -22.70
C SER A 142 38.99 -9.26 -22.63
N SER A 143 39.90 -9.21 -23.59
CA SER A 143 40.94 -8.18 -23.69
C SER A 143 40.36 -6.76 -23.75
N LEU A 144 39.23 -6.58 -24.46
CA LEU A 144 38.52 -5.31 -24.53
C LEU A 144 37.92 -4.92 -23.17
N TYR A 145 37.36 -5.88 -22.44
CA TYR A 145 36.81 -5.65 -21.11
C TYR A 145 37.92 -5.22 -20.13
N LYS A 146 39.07 -5.93 -20.14
CA LYS A 146 40.26 -5.57 -19.34
C LYS A 146 40.76 -4.16 -19.67
N LEU A 147 40.83 -3.81 -20.96
CA LEU A 147 41.27 -2.49 -21.42
C LEU A 147 40.36 -1.37 -20.89
N ILE A 148 39.04 -1.47 -21.10
CA ILE A 148 38.09 -0.45 -20.66
C ILE A 148 38.14 -0.30 -19.13
N ARG A 149 38.23 -1.41 -18.40
CA ARG A 149 38.34 -1.40 -16.93
C ARG A 149 39.63 -0.72 -16.46
N HIS A 150 40.75 -1.02 -17.11
CA HIS A 150 42.03 -0.38 -16.81
C HIS A 150 41.95 1.14 -17.01
N GLU A 151 41.32 1.60 -18.09
CA GLU A 151 41.11 3.02 -18.36
C GLU A 151 40.20 3.70 -17.33
N LYS A 152 39.09 3.06 -16.96
CA LYS A 152 38.19 3.53 -15.88
C LYS A 152 38.96 3.69 -14.57
N LYS A 153 39.83 2.73 -14.22
CA LYS A 153 40.69 2.78 -13.04
C LYS A 153 41.68 3.95 -13.08
N ILE A 154 42.31 4.21 -14.23
CA ILE A 154 43.20 5.37 -14.40
C ILE A 154 42.41 6.67 -14.23
N ARG A 155 41.25 6.80 -14.89
CA ARG A 155 40.39 7.98 -14.79
C ARG A 155 39.95 8.25 -13.35
N GLN A 156 39.54 7.20 -12.64
CA GLN A 156 39.16 7.30 -11.23
C GLN A 156 40.34 7.75 -10.37
N ARG A 157 41.54 7.19 -10.57
CA ARG A 157 42.75 7.60 -9.86
C ARG A 157 43.07 9.08 -10.09
N LEU A 158 42.97 9.55 -11.33
CA LEU A 158 43.19 10.97 -11.67
C LEU A 158 42.12 11.87 -11.03
N GLU A 159 40.87 11.42 -10.97
CA GLU A 159 39.80 12.16 -10.32
C GLU A 159 39.98 12.22 -8.80
N SER A 160 40.38 11.11 -8.15
CA SER A 160 40.75 11.11 -6.74
C SER A 160 41.89 12.08 -6.42
N ALA A 161 42.88 12.19 -7.32
CA ALA A 161 43.95 13.17 -7.18
C ALA A 161 43.45 14.62 -7.27
N ARG A 162 42.52 14.90 -8.19
CA ARG A 162 41.86 16.22 -8.30
C ARG A 162 41.02 16.53 -7.06
N LEU A 163 40.28 15.57 -6.53
CA LEU A 163 39.50 15.75 -5.32
C LEU A 163 40.37 16.06 -4.10
N LEU A 164 41.49 15.32 -3.94
CA LEU A 164 42.46 15.60 -2.89
C LEU A 164 43.07 17.00 -3.03
N TYR A 165 43.43 17.39 -4.26
CA TYR A 165 43.92 18.73 -4.57
C TYR A 165 42.88 19.81 -4.22
N ILE A 166 41.62 19.63 -4.63
CA ILE A 166 40.53 20.57 -4.31
C ILE A 166 40.39 20.70 -2.80
N ALA A 167 40.35 19.57 -2.08
CA ALA A 167 40.16 19.53 -0.63
C ALA A 167 41.28 20.25 0.13
N ILE A 168 42.55 19.98 -0.21
CA ILE A 168 43.71 20.64 0.43
C ILE A 168 43.73 22.14 0.11
N THR A 169 43.43 22.51 -1.13
CA THR A 169 43.44 23.93 -1.56
C THR A 169 42.25 24.75 -1.06
N ARG A 170 41.32 24.16 -0.29
CA ARG A 170 40.30 24.96 0.42
C ARG A 170 40.87 25.67 1.65
N ALA A 171 42.04 25.26 2.14
CA ALA A 171 42.67 25.83 3.32
C ALA A 171 43.41 27.14 3.00
N LYS A 172 43.16 28.19 3.80
CA LYS A 172 43.92 29.45 3.74
C LYS A 172 45.19 29.43 4.59
N LYS A 173 45.11 28.85 5.80
CA LYS A 173 46.20 28.86 6.79
C LYS A 173 46.83 27.48 6.98
N SER A 174 46.03 26.44 7.18
CA SER A 174 46.57 25.08 7.31
C SER A 174 45.61 23.97 6.85
N ALA A 175 46.20 22.91 6.30
CA ALA A 175 45.51 21.66 5.98
C ALA A 175 46.12 20.52 6.79
N THR A 176 45.32 19.86 7.61
CA THR A 176 45.74 18.71 8.42
C THR A 176 45.12 17.44 7.85
N LEU A 177 45.96 16.48 7.49
CA LEU A 177 45.56 15.22 6.87
C LEU A 177 45.72 14.10 7.89
N PHE A 178 44.67 13.30 8.10
CA PHE A 178 44.70 12.19 9.05
C PHE A 178 44.56 10.85 8.31
N ALA A 179 45.41 9.89 8.67
CA ALA A 179 45.37 8.53 8.17
C ALA A 179 45.77 7.55 9.27
N GLY A 180 45.20 6.35 9.25
CA GLY A 180 45.64 5.22 10.07
C GLY A 180 46.43 4.23 9.21
N LEU A 181 47.64 3.90 9.64
CA LEU A 181 48.52 2.90 9.02
C LEU A 181 48.94 1.87 10.07
N THR A 182 49.25 0.67 9.61
CA THR A 182 49.89 -0.35 10.46
C THR A 182 51.39 -0.13 10.46
N ILE A 183 52.03 -0.48 11.58
CA ILE A 183 53.49 -0.50 11.70
C ILE A 183 53.90 -1.96 11.50
N GLU A 184 54.87 -2.21 10.63
CA GLU A 184 55.44 -3.54 10.38
C GLU A 184 56.45 -3.92 11.49
N ASP A 185 56.87 -5.18 11.52
CA ASP A 185 57.74 -5.72 12.59
C ASP A 185 59.12 -5.04 12.64
N ASP A 186 59.55 -4.41 11.54
CA ASP A 186 60.77 -3.62 11.42
C ASP A 186 60.63 -2.18 11.96
N GLY A 187 59.43 -1.80 12.42
CA GLY A 187 59.13 -0.47 12.91
C GLY A 187 58.83 0.56 11.82
N GLU A 188 58.80 0.16 10.54
CA GLU A 188 58.41 1.02 9.43
C GLU A 188 56.89 1.04 9.23
N PHE A 189 56.38 2.09 8.58
CA PHE A 189 54.96 2.17 8.25
C PHE A 189 54.65 1.34 7.01
N SER A 190 53.59 0.53 7.09
CA SER A 190 53.10 -0.21 5.94
C SER A 190 52.63 0.73 4.83
N ALA A 191 52.74 0.25 3.58
CA ALA A 191 52.24 1.00 2.44
C ALA A 191 50.71 1.20 2.56
N PRO A 192 50.19 2.41 2.32
CA PRO A 192 48.76 2.66 2.36
C PRO A 192 48.04 1.84 1.29
N PRO A 193 46.76 1.49 1.50
CA PRO A 193 45.97 0.75 0.52
C PRO A 193 45.98 1.43 -0.85
N ALA A 194 46.20 0.67 -1.93
CA ALA A 194 46.41 1.21 -3.28
C ALA A 194 45.24 2.04 -3.85
N GLY A 195 44.03 1.90 -3.30
CA GLY A 195 42.84 2.68 -3.65
C GLY A 195 42.55 3.85 -2.71
N SER A 196 43.42 4.12 -1.74
CA SER A 196 43.24 5.20 -0.76
C SER A 196 43.79 6.54 -1.27
N LEU A 197 43.30 7.66 -0.73
CA LEU A 197 43.81 8.99 -1.07
C LEU A 197 45.26 9.17 -0.62
N LEU A 198 45.65 8.55 0.50
CA LEU A 198 47.02 8.62 1.01
C LEU A 198 48.02 8.03 0.01
N SER A 199 47.66 6.94 -0.69
CA SER A 199 48.53 6.29 -1.67
C SER A 199 49.01 7.22 -2.79
N LEU A 200 48.25 8.27 -3.12
CA LEU A 200 48.60 9.23 -4.17
C LEU A 200 49.79 10.10 -3.78
N ILE A 201 49.93 10.41 -2.50
CA ILE A 201 50.96 11.33 -1.96
C ILE A 201 52.03 10.60 -1.14
N TRP A 202 51.81 9.32 -0.80
CA TRP A 202 52.71 8.48 -0.02
C TRP A 202 54.15 8.41 -0.55
N PRO A 203 54.40 8.31 -1.88
CA PRO A 203 55.78 8.26 -2.39
C PRO A 203 56.63 9.48 -2.03
N GLN A 204 56.00 10.63 -1.79
CA GLN A 204 56.68 11.85 -1.35
C GLN A 204 56.69 11.98 0.17
N LEU A 205 55.60 11.56 0.83
CA LEU A 205 55.47 11.67 2.28
C LEU A 205 56.35 10.69 3.05
N HIS A 206 56.46 9.41 2.65
CA HIS A 206 57.16 8.40 3.46
C HIS A 206 58.63 8.78 3.75
N LYS A 207 59.28 9.52 2.84
CA LYS A 207 60.67 10.01 3.01
C LYS A 207 60.80 11.16 4.02
N GLN A 208 59.69 11.82 4.34
CA GLN A 208 59.63 13.02 5.18
C GLN A 208 58.92 12.75 6.52
N VAL A 209 58.39 11.54 6.73
CA VAL A 209 57.72 11.19 7.98
C VAL A 209 58.75 11.17 9.10
N ARG A 210 58.71 12.20 9.95
CA ARG A 210 59.36 12.17 11.25
C ARG A 210 58.36 11.60 12.25
N CYS A 211 58.64 10.41 12.76
CA CYS A 211 57.87 9.83 13.86
C CYS A 211 58.07 10.73 15.09
N HIS A 212 57.06 11.55 15.37
CA HIS A 212 56.98 12.21 16.66
C HIS A 212 56.23 11.23 17.54
N THR A 213 56.97 10.43 18.32
CA THR A 213 56.38 9.76 19.46
C THR A 213 55.85 10.85 20.37
N ARG A 214 54.54 11.08 20.33
CA ARG A 214 53.90 11.76 21.43
C ARG A 214 54.04 10.79 22.59
N SER A 215 55.07 10.97 23.41
CA SER A 215 55.01 10.52 24.80
C SER A 215 53.62 10.92 25.30
N PRO A 216 52.93 10.06 26.06
CA PRO A 216 51.70 10.46 26.73
C PRO A 216 52.06 11.50 27.80
N SER A 217 52.47 12.69 27.36
CA SER A 217 52.80 13.83 28.18
C SER A 217 51.48 14.38 28.68
N GLY A 218 51.04 13.85 29.82
CA GLY A 218 50.44 14.61 30.92
C GLY A 218 49.28 15.56 30.60
N SER A 219 48.61 15.41 29.46
CA SER A 219 47.31 16.00 29.23
C SER A 219 46.32 14.85 29.23
N THR A 220 46.09 14.33 30.43
CA THR A 220 44.77 13.88 30.82
C THR A 220 43.84 15.10 30.72
N TYR A 221 43.52 15.52 29.50
CA TYR A 221 42.12 15.77 29.22
C TYR A 221 41.46 14.40 29.42
N LEU A 222 41.22 14.06 30.69
CA LEU A 222 39.93 13.52 31.04
C LEU A 222 38.97 14.44 30.30
N PRO A 223 38.14 13.95 29.37
CA PRO A 223 37.01 14.75 28.97
C PRO A 223 36.43 15.18 30.31
N THR A 224 36.44 16.49 30.60
CA THR A 224 35.60 16.98 31.68
C THR A 224 34.27 16.40 31.29
N ALA A 225 33.86 15.40 32.06
CA ALA A 225 32.51 14.99 32.15
C ALA A 225 31.80 16.22 32.73
N SER A 226 31.64 17.27 31.92
CA SER A 226 30.30 17.74 31.68
C SER A 226 29.54 16.45 31.43
N SER A 227 28.69 16.13 32.38
CA SER A 227 27.76 15.02 32.45
C SER A 227 26.81 14.94 31.23
N GLY A 228 27.22 15.42 30.05
CA GLY A 228 26.81 14.90 28.76
C GLY A 228 27.56 13.59 28.52
N SER A 229 26.93 12.50 28.96
CA SER A 229 27.33 11.14 28.63
C SER A 229 27.65 11.02 27.14
N ARG A 230 28.91 10.74 26.82
CA ARG A 230 29.29 10.18 25.51
C ARG A 230 28.76 8.74 25.50
N GLN A 231 27.45 8.60 25.29
CA GLN A 231 26.86 7.30 25.02
C GLN A 231 27.48 6.80 23.72
N GLN A 232 28.50 5.94 23.84
CA GLN A 232 28.60 4.84 22.90
C GLN A 232 27.22 4.17 22.92
N SER A 233 26.42 4.38 21.88
CA SER A 233 25.17 3.63 21.72
C SER A 233 25.51 2.20 21.25
N ASN A 234 26.34 1.50 22.02
CA ASN A 234 26.19 0.07 22.25
C ASN A 234 25.11 -0.18 23.30
N GLN A 235 24.28 0.81 23.62
CA GLN A 235 22.92 0.50 24.02
C GLN A 235 22.34 -0.31 22.87
N SER A 236 22.20 -1.63 23.07
CA SER A 236 21.18 -2.42 22.37
C SER A 236 20.00 -1.50 22.16
N THR A 237 19.53 -1.34 20.92
CA THR A 237 18.34 -0.54 20.61
C THR A 237 17.34 -0.89 21.68
N MET A 238 17.18 -0.03 22.69
CA MET A 238 16.28 -0.33 23.79
C MET A 238 14.98 -0.51 23.06
N ILE A 239 14.41 -1.70 23.11
CA ILE A 239 13.04 -1.89 22.70
C ILE A 239 12.29 -1.01 23.70
N SER A 240 12.05 0.23 23.29
CA SER A 240 11.15 1.14 23.95
C SER A 240 9.83 0.43 23.81
N ARG A 241 9.52 -0.44 24.78
CA ARG A 241 8.16 -0.87 24.98
C ARG A 241 7.43 0.43 25.21
N LEU A 242 6.57 0.76 24.26
CA LEU A 242 5.58 1.79 24.47
C LEU A 242 5.01 1.53 25.86
N SER A 243 5.10 2.53 26.75
CA SER A 243 4.25 2.56 27.94
C SER A 243 2.87 2.12 27.46
N PRO A 244 2.23 1.13 28.10
CA PRO A 244 1.10 0.40 27.51
C PRO A 244 0.21 1.43 26.86
N ILE A 245 0.09 1.34 25.52
CA ILE A 245 -0.70 2.27 24.72
C ILE A 245 -2.00 2.35 25.50
N SER A 246 -2.24 3.48 26.17
CA SER A 246 -3.40 3.61 27.03
C SER A 246 -4.55 3.23 26.15
N GLU A 247 -5.27 2.18 26.52
CA GLU A 247 -6.42 1.76 25.74
C GLU A 247 -7.26 3.00 25.46
N PHE A 248 -7.86 3.06 24.28
CA PHE A 248 -8.82 4.12 23.99
C PHE A 248 -9.76 4.25 25.17
N THR A 249 -9.99 5.47 25.65
CA THR A 249 -11.03 5.67 26.66
C THR A 249 -12.36 5.21 26.09
N ASP A 250 -13.33 4.90 26.95
CA ASP A 250 -14.65 4.46 26.47
C ASP A 250 -15.30 5.52 25.57
N GLU A 251 -15.11 6.80 25.90
CA GLU A 251 -15.51 7.94 25.05
C GLU A 251 -14.82 7.93 23.67
N GLU A 252 -13.50 7.65 23.62
CA GLU A 252 -12.76 7.55 22.36
C GLU A 252 -13.22 6.34 21.52
N ARG A 253 -13.52 5.21 22.18
CA ARG A 253 -14.07 4.00 21.51
C ARG A 253 -15.44 4.26 20.92
N GLU A 254 -16.33 4.90 21.66
CA GLU A 254 -17.67 5.28 21.19
C GLU A 254 -17.59 6.24 20.00
N CYS A 255 -16.77 7.29 20.10
CA CYS A 255 -16.55 8.24 19.02
C CYS A 255 -15.99 7.55 17.76
N MET A 256 -15.01 6.66 17.90
CA MET A 256 -14.47 5.92 16.76
C MET A 256 -15.49 4.99 16.13
N THR A 257 -16.30 4.30 16.94
CA THR A 257 -17.33 3.37 16.45
C THR A 257 -18.40 4.13 15.68
N ALA A 258 -18.87 5.26 16.20
CA ALA A 258 -19.80 6.15 15.51
C ALA A 258 -19.22 6.68 14.19
N LEU A 259 -17.95 7.09 14.17
CA LEU A 259 -17.29 7.60 12.97
C LEU A 259 -17.08 6.50 11.91
N CYS A 260 -16.75 5.27 12.31
CA CYS A 260 -16.64 4.15 11.37
C CYS A 260 -18.01 3.79 10.79
N ALA A 261 -19.04 3.75 11.62
CA ALA A 261 -20.42 3.51 11.18
C ALA A 261 -20.90 4.60 10.20
N ASP A 262 -20.63 5.88 10.46
CA ASP A 262 -20.95 6.97 9.53
C ASP A 262 -20.22 6.83 8.18
N LEU A 263 -18.92 6.52 8.20
CA LEU A 263 -18.16 6.30 6.98
C LEU A 263 -18.68 5.09 6.17
N GLU A 264 -19.08 4.02 6.84
CA GLU A 264 -19.66 2.83 6.21
C GLU A 264 -21.06 3.10 5.66
N ASN A 265 -21.89 3.81 6.43
CA ASN A 265 -23.22 4.24 5.98
C ASN A 265 -23.11 5.12 4.75
N ARG A 266 -22.21 6.11 4.71
CA ARG A 266 -21.99 6.92 3.50
C ARG A 266 -21.55 6.09 2.28
N ARG A 267 -20.81 4.98 2.49
CA ARG A 267 -20.42 4.09 1.39
C ARG A 267 -21.64 3.35 0.84
N GLN A 268 -22.51 2.89 1.73
CA GLN A 268 -23.79 2.32 1.35
C GLN A 268 -24.69 3.39 0.72
N GLU A 269 -24.72 4.62 1.20
CA GLU A 269 -25.46 5.72 0.58
C GLU A 269 -24.94 6.04 -0.82
N GLU A 270 -23.63 5.98 -1.09
CA GLU A 270 -23.08 6.16 -2.45
C GLU A 270 -23.41 4.96 -3.37
N GLU A 271 -23.40 3.73 -2.84
CA GLU A 271 -23.82 2.52 -3.56
C GLU A 271 -25.35 2.52 -3.83
N ILE A 272 -26.16 2.92 -2.85
CA ILE A 272 -27.64 3.00 -2.89
C ILE A 272 -28.12 4.27 -3.61
N ALA A 273 -27.40 5.39 -3.58
CA ALA A 273 -27.75 6.58 -4.37
C ALA A 273 -27.54 6.35 -5.88
N SER A 274 -26.75 5.33 -6.26
CA SER A 274 -26.76 4.82 -7.62
C SER A 274 -28.08 4.09 -7.95
N GLU A 275 -28.81 3.62 -6.95
CA GLU A 275 -30.13 2.94 -6.99
C GLU A 275 -31.22 3.84 -6.38
N ASN A 276 -31.49 4.99 -7.01
CA ASN A 276 -32.52 5.93 -6.53
C ASN A 276 -33.92 5.27 -6.44
N TRP A 277 -34.39 4.94 -5.23
CA TRP A 277 -35.83 4.87 -4.90
C TRP A 277 -36.10 5.50 -3.52
N PRO A 278 -37.22 6.23 -3.31
CA PRO A 278 -37.50 6.97 -2.07
C PRO A 278 -37.80 6.13 -0.82
N ASP A 279 -37.74 4.80 -0.92
CA ASP A 279 -38.31 3.89 0.10
C ASP A 279 -37.30 2.86 0.65
N HIS A 280 -36.01 3.00 0.32
CA HIS A 280 -34.97 2.28 1.05
C HIS A 280 -34.74 2.97 2.39
N THR A 281 -35.46 2.53 3.42
CA THR A 281 -35.09 2.83 4.80
C THR A 281 -33.65 2.40 5.03
N ILE A 282 -32.78 3.39 5.29
CA ILE A 282 -31.38 3.16 5.61
C ILE A 282 -31.33 2.23 6.84
N PRO A 283 -30.61 1.09 6.77
CA PRO A 283 -30.47 0.17 7.89
C PRO A 283 -29.98 0.89 9.16
N SER A 284 -30.89 1.08 10.11
CA SER A 284 -30.65 1.84 11.33
C SER A 284 -29.97 0.98 12.40
N SER A 285 -30.28 -0.32 12.42
CA SER A 285 -29.74 -1.29 13.39
C SER A 285 -28.68 -2.20 12.78
N GLN A 286 -27.82 -2.76 13.64
CA GLN A 286 -26.83 -3.77 13.22
C GLN A 286 -27.51 -5.01 12.60
N ALA A 287 -28.66 -5.41 13.12
CA ALA A 287 -29.43 -6.54 12.58
C ALA A 287 -29.92 -6.27 11.14
N GLU A 288 -30.41 -5.07 10.85
CA GLU A 288 -30.82 -4.67 9.50
C GLU A 288 -29.64 -4.63 8.53
N ARG A 289 -28.47 -4.15 8.98
CA ARG A 289 -27.23 -4.15 8.17
C ARG A 289 -26.77 -5.56 7.83
N VAL A 290 -26.83 -6.47 8.80
CA VAL A 290 -26.52 -7.89 8.60
C VAL A 290 -27.49 -8.50 7.60
N ALA A 291 -28.80 -8.31 7.77
CA ALA A 291 -29.82 -8.83 6.86
C ALA A 291 -29.66 -8.31 5.42
N SER A 292 -29.43 -7.01 5.25
CA SER A 292 -29.17 -6.38 3.95
C SER A 292 -27.93 -6.97 3.27
N LYS A 293 -26.83 -7.15 4.02
CA LYS A 293 -25.60 -7.72 3.47
C LYS A 293 -25.74 -9.19 3.11
N ILE A 294 -26.47 -9.97 3.90
CA ILE A 294 -26.82 -11.36 3.60
C ILE A 294 -27.58 -11.44 2.27
N GLY A 295 -28.62 -10.62 2.09
CA GLY A 295 -29.38 -10.56 0.84
C GLY A 295 -28.50 -10.28 -0.37
N THR A 296 -27.65 -9.25 -0.29
CA THR A 296 -26.70 -8.89 -1.37
C THR A 296 -25.78 -10.07 -1.75
N LEU A 297 -25.26 -10.78 -0.75
CA LEU A 297 -24.36 -11.92 -0.99
C LEU A 297 -25.10 -13.11 -1.60
N ILE A 298 -26.34 -13.37 -1.19
CA ILE A 298 -27.18 -14.41 -1.77
C ILE A 298 -27.52 -14.08 -3.22
N HIS A 299 -27.93 -12.84 -3.53
CA HIS A 299 -28.20 -12.41 -4.91
C HIS A 299 -26.99 -12.65 -5.81
N LYS A 300 -25.79 -12.28 -5.34
CA LYS A 300 -24.53 -12.52 -6.08
C LYS A 300 -24.28 -14.00 -6.37
N VAL A 301 -24.61 -14.87 -5.42
CA VAL A 301 -24.44 -16.32 -5.59
C VAL A 301 -25.45 -16.86 -6.61
N LEU A 302 -26.71 -16.41 -6.55
CA LEU A 302 -27.74 -16.78 -7.52
C LEU A 302 -27.41 -16.28 -8.92
N GLU A 303 -26.89 -15.05 -9.05
CA GLU A 303 -26.40 -14.47 -10.30
C GLU A 303 -25.30 -15.34 -10.90
N THR A 304 -24.24 -15.61 -10.12
CA THR A 304 -23.07 -16.37 -10.57
C THR A 304 -23.43 -17.82 -10.91
N TYR A 305 -24.30 -18.46 -10.11
CA TYR A 305 -24.82 -19.79 -10.41
C TYR A 305 -25.59 -19.82 -11.72
N THR A 306 -26.46 -18.83 -11.95
CA THR A 306 -27.25 -18.73 -13.17
C THR A 306 -26.35 -18.58 -14.38
N GLN A 307 -25.32 -17.73 -14.30
CA GLN A 307 -24.35 -17.52 -15.38
C GLN A 307 -23.39 -18.70 -15.61
N SER A 308 -23.27 -19.62 -14.65
CA SER A 308 -22.36 -20.77 -14.76
C SER A 308 -22.78 -21.73 -15.88
N THR A 309 -21.81 -22.15 -16.70
CA THR A 309 -22.00 -23.19 -17.72
C THR A 309 -22.07 -24.60 -17.13
N ASN A 310 -21.51 -24.80 -15.92
CA ASN A 310 -21.53 -26.08 -15.22
C ASN A 310 -22.08 -25.90 -13.79
N LYS A 311 -23.41 -26.03 -13.68
CA LYS A 311 -24.15 -25.87 -12.43
C LYS A 311 -23.77 -26.91 -11.37
N ALA A 312 -23.52 -28.16 -11.79
CA ALA A 312 -23.15 -29.24 -10.88
C ALA A 312 -21.79 -28.99 -10.23
N ASP A 313 -20.80 -28.56 -11.02
CA ASP A 313 -19.47 -28.19 -10.50
C ASP A 313 -19.53 -26.96 -9.60
N TYR A 314 -20.34 -25.94 -9.95
CA TYR A 314 -20.54 -24.77 -9.11
C TYR A 314 -21.08 -25.16 -7.72
N LEU A 315 -22.11 -26.00 -7.67
CA LEU A 315 -22.67 -26.48 -6.40
C LEU A 315 -21.66 -27.34 -5.61
N ALA A 316 -20.84 -28.14 -6.28
CA ALA A 316 -19.78 -28.92 -5.63
C ALA A 316 -18.69 -28.03 -4.99
N GLN A 317 -18.57 -26.77 -5.41
CA GLN A 317 -17.59 -25.82 -4.90
C GLN A 317 -18.17 -24.79 -3.93
N ILE A 318 -19.46 -24.89 -3.58
CA ILE A 318 -20.13 -23.92 -2.71
C ILE A 318 -19.47 -23.79 -1.33
N ASP A 319 -18.88 -24.88 -0.82
CA ASP A 319 -18.15 -24.90 0.45
C ASP A 319 -16.95 -23.93 0.46
N LYS A 320 -16.37 -23.64 -0.70
CA LYS A 320 -15.25 -22.68 -0.81
C LYS A 320 -15.71 -21.23 -0.65
N MET A 321 -17.02 -20.96 -0.74
CA MET A 321 -17.57 -19.61 -0.58
C MET A 321 -17.59 -19.16 0.88
N ASP A 322 -17.50 -20.08 1.85
CA ASP A 322 -17.53 -19.77 3.28
C ASP A 322 -16.46 -18.73 3.64
N THR A 323 -15.23 -18.88 3.13
CA THR A 323 -14.14 -17.90 3.35
C THR A 323 -14.46 -16.53 2.74
N PHE A 324 -15.06 -16.50 1.55
CA PHE A 324 -15.43 -15.25 0.90
C PHE A 324 -16.56 -14.52 1.66
N TRP A 325 -17.59 -15.25 2.10
CA TRP A 325 -18.68 -14.69 2.89
C TRP A 325 -18.20 -14.23 4.26
N GLU A 326 -17.34 -15.00 4.93
CA GLU A 326 -16.73 -14.61 6.21
C GLU A 326 -15.97 -13.28 6.07
N LEU A 327 -15.10 -13.17 5.07
CA LEU A 327 -14.37 -11.93 4.78
C LEU A 327 -15.31 -10.77 4.45
N SER A 328 -16.40 -11.04 3.73
CA SER A 328 -17.40 -10.04 3.36
C SER A 328 -18.21 -9.54 4.55
N LEU A 329 -18.46 -10.38 5.55
CA LEU A 329 -19.25 -10.08 6.75
C LEU A 329 -18.40 -9.57 7.92
N ARG A 330 -17.06 -9.73 7.87
CA ARG A 330 -16.14 -9.40 8.98
C ARG A 330 -16.28 -7.97 9.53
N HIS A 331 -16.61 -7.01 8.68
CA HIS A 331 -16.79 -5.60 9.09
C HIS A 331 -18.00 -5.40 10.01
N LEU A 332 -18.96 -6.32 10.03
CA LEU A 332 -20.16 -6.27 10.86
C LEU A 332 -19.95 -6.72 12.31
N GLN A 333 -18.72 -7.16 12.65
CA GLN A 333 -18.30 -7.53 14.01
C GLN A 333 -19.17 -8.60 14.70
N LEU A 334 -19.68 -9.57 13.94
CA LEU A 334 -20.37 -10.73 14.50
C LEU A 334 -19.43 -11.53 15.41
N SER A 335 -19.95 -12.04 16.53
CA SER A 335 -19.22 -13.03 17.33
C SER A 335 -18.97 -14.29 16.52
N ALA A 336 -17.98 -15.11 16.92
CA ALA A 336 -17.65 -16.35 16.19
C ALA A 336 -18.88 -17.27 16.02
N ALA A 337 -19.71 -17.40 17.07
CA ALA A 337 -20.92 -18.21 17.03
C ALA A 337 -22.02 -17.61 16.14
N GLU A 338 -22.10 -16.28 16.02
CA GLU A 338 -23.03 -15.63 15.10
C GLU A 338 -22.58 -15.76 13.66
N MET A 339 -21.29 -15.55 13.39
CA MET A 339 -20.71 -15.74 12.06
C MET A 339 -20.96 -17.16 11.56
N GLU A 340 -20.65 -18.18 12.37
CA GLU A 340 -20.88 -19.58 12.01
C GLU A 340 -22.35 -19.86 11.69
N ARG A 341 -23.28 -19.35 12.52
CA ARG A 341 -24.72 -19.49 12.29
C ARG A 341 -25.17 -18.79 11.00
N THR A 342 -24.67 -17.58 10.74
CA THR A 342 -25.00 -16.80 9.56
C THR A 342 -24.50 -17.48 8.28
N LEU A 343 -23.25 -17.97 8.28
CA LEU A 343 -22.70 -18.70 7.13
C LEU A 343 -23.48 -20.00 6.88
N GLY A 344 -23.78 -20.76 7.93
CA GLY A 344 -24.59 -21.97 7.84
C GLY A 344 -25.99 -21.69 7.30
N HIS A 345 -26.62 -20.61 7.76
CA HIS A 345 -27.92 -20.15 7.26
C HIS A 345 -27.87 -19.78 5.77
N MET A 346 -26.94 -18.90 5.37
CA MET A 346 -26.76 -18.50 3.96
C MET A 346 -26.58 -19.71 3.04
N LYS A 347 -25.73 -20.65 3.45
CA LYS A 347 -25.46 -21.87 2.70
C LYS A 347 -26.70 -22.73 2.54
N ALA A 348 -27.44 -22.96 3.62
CA ALA A 348 -28.69 -23.71 3.60
C ALA A 348 -29.72 -23.04 2.68
N THR A 349 -29.88 -21.72 2.78
CA THR A 349 -30.80 -20.93 1.96
C THR A 349 -30.46 -21.05 0.47
N VAL A 350 -29.19 -20.90 0.09
CA VAL A 350 -28.76 -21.06 -1.32
C VAL A 350 -29.01 -22.49 -1.81
N LEU A 351 -28.55 -23.50 -1.07
CA LEU A 351 -28.69 -24.90 -1.50
C LEU A 351 -30.16 -25.32 -1.65
N LYS A 352 -31.01 -24.91 -0.69
CA LYS A 352 -32.45 -25.20 -0.71
C LYS A 352 -33.13 -24.51 -1.91
N THR A 353 -32.79 -23.26 -2.19
CA THR A 353 -33.35 -22.50 -3.32
C THR A 353 -32.93 -23.09 -4.67
N LEU A 354 -31.64 -23.40 -4.84
CA LEU A 354 -31.09 -23.88 -6.12
C LEU A 354 -31.42 -25.35 -6.42
N SER A 355 -31.72 -26.14 -5.39
CA SER A 355 -32.05 -27.56 -5.52
C SER A 355 -33.56 -27.84 -5.54
N ASP A 356 -34.42 -26.83 -5.29
CA ASP A 356 -35.87 -27.00 -5.32
C ASP A 356 -36.34 -27.24 -6.76
N PRO A 357 -36.92 -28.42 -7.09
CA PRO A 357 -37.37 -28.75 -8.45
C PRO A 357 -38.36 -27.74 -9.04
N LYS A 358 -39.12 -27.02 -8.20
CA LYS A 358 -40.08 -26.00 -8.64
C LYS A 358 -39.42 -24.68 -9.06
N LEU A 359 -38.18 -24.45 -8.65
CA LEU A 359 -37.44 -23.20 -8.87
C LEU A 359 -36.29 -23.33 -9.86
N VAL A 360 -35.77 -24.54 -10.10
CA VAL A 360 -34.60 -24.78 -10.97
C VAL A 360 -34.70 -24.07 -12.33
N TRP A 361 -35.90 -24.04 -12.92
CA TRP A 361 -36.14 -23.43 -14.23
C TRP A 361 -35.85 -21.92 -14.25
N ILE A 362 -36.00 -21.20 -13.12
CA ILE A 362 -35.71 -19.76 -13.02
C ILE A 362 -34.24 -19.48 -13.32
N PHE A 363 -33.36 -20.37 -12.87
CA PHE A 363 -31.91 -20.22 -12.95
C PHE A 363 -31.33 -20.80 -14.25
N ASP A 364 -32.14 -21.08 -15.27
CA ASP A 364 -31.67 -21.50 -16.58
C ASP A 364 -31.14 -20.30 -17.41
N ASN A 365 -29.86 -20.33 -17.77
CA ASN A 365 -29.26 -19.29 -18.61
C ASN A 365 -29.59 -19.43 -20.10
N GLN A 366 -30.22 -20.53 -20.50
CA GLN A 366 -30.61 -20.77 -21.90
C GLN A 366 -31.94 -20.11 -22.28
N HIS A 367 -32.66 -19.51 -21.32
CA HIS A 367 -33.85 -18.73 -21.65
C HIS A 367 -33.52 -17.60 -22.62
N ARG A 368 -34.50 -17.24 -23.46
CA ARG A 368 -34.31 -16.16 -24.42
C ARG A 368 -34.22 -14.83 -23.68
N GLU A 369 -33.24 -14.00 -24.06
CA GLU A 369 -32.93 -12.73 -23.39
C GLU A 369 -32.76 -12.88 -21.87
N SER A 370 -32.06 -13.95 -21.45
CA SER A 370 -31.73 -14.20 -20.05
C SER A 370 -30.77 -13.15 -19.50
N ALA A 371 -31.16 -12.47 -18.43
CA ALA A 371 -30.33 -11.51 -17.72
C ALA A 371 -30.49 -11.66 -16.20
N CYS A 372 -29.42 -11.33 -15.48
CA CYS A 372 -29.42 -11.15 -14.03
C CYS A 372 -28.87 -9.75 -13.74
N GLU A 373 -29.31 -9.12 -12.65
CA GLU A 373 -28.88 -7.78 -12.24
C GLU A 373 -29.02 -6.74 -13.40
N LEU A 374 -30.12 -6.81 -14.15
CA LEU A 374 -30.31 -5.99 -15.35
C LEU A 374 -30.52 -4.53 -14.94
N LYS A 375 -29.53 -3.69 -15.26
CA LYS A 375 -29.57 -2.26 -14.99
C LYS A 375 -30.40 -1.53 -16.05
N MET A 376 -31.44 -0.84 -15.60
CA MET A 376 -32.28 0.03 -16.42
C MET A 376 -32.27 1.45 -15.85
N SER A 377 -32.59 2.43 -16.69
CA SER A 377 -32.73 3.81 -16.21
C SER A 377 -33.95 4.49 -16.83
N ARG A 378 -34.61 5.33 -16.03
CA ARG A 378 -35.73 6.18 -16.46
C ARG A 378 -35.38 7.63 -16.15
N ARG A 379 -35.60 8.51 -17.13
CA ARG A 379 -35.50 9.95 -16.90
C ARG A 379 -36.87 10.49 -16.49
N HIS A 380 -36.95 11.10 -15.32
CA HIS A 380 -38.17 11.72 -14.80
C HIS A 380 -37.83 13.06 -14.14
N ASN A 381 -38.53 14.13 -14.52
CA ASN A 381 -38.31 15.51 -14.03
C ASN A 381 -36.85 15.99 -14.06
N GLY A 382 -36.10 15.64 -15.12
CA GLY A 382 -34.69 16.03 -15.27
C GLY A 382 -33.70 15.18 -14.45
N HIS A 383 -34.19 14.29 -13.59
CA HIS A 383 -33.37 13.34 -12.86
C HIS A 383 -33.33 11.98 -13.57
N THR A 384 -32.18 11.30 -13.52
CA THR A 384 -32.04 9.93 -13.99
C THR A 384 -32.16 8.99 -12.79
N GLN A 385 -33.17 8.14 -12.81
CA GLN A 385 -33.40 7.10 -11.82
C GLN A 385 -32.89 5.78 -12.39
N GLN A 386 -32.10 5.03 -11.63
CA GLN A 386 -31.63 3.70 -12.04
C GLN A 386 -32.38 2.62 -11.27
N PHE A 387 -32.54 1.48 -11.92
CA PHE A 387 -33.25 0.30 -11.43
C PHE A 387 -32.42 -0.93 -11.75
N VAL A 388 -32.46 -1.92 -10.88
CA VAL A 388 -31.76 -3.20 -11.06
C VAL A 388 -32.76 -4.32 -10.89
N ILE A 389 -33.00 -5.08 -11.95
CA ILE A 389 -33.89 -6.24 -11.92
C ILE A 389 -33.03 -7.47 -11.64
N ASP A 390 -33.25 -8.13 -10.49
CA ASP A 390 -32.46 -9.29 -10.05
C ASP A 390 -32.44 -10.39 -11.12
N ARG A 391 -33.60 -10.71 -11.71
CA ARG A 391 -33.72 -11.75 -12.74
C ARG A 391 -34.80 -11.47 -13.76
N THR A 392 -34.46 -11.63 -15.04
CA THR A 392 -35.42 -11.52 -16.12
C THR A 392 -35.06 -12.36 -17.34
N PHE A 393 -36.07 -12.86 -18.04
CA PHE A 393 -35.94 -13.63 -19.28
C PHE A 393 -37.30 -13.76 -19.97
N ILE A 394 -37.32 -14.27 -21.20
CA ILE A 394 -38.55 -14.63 -21.91
C ILE A 394 -38.73 -16.14 -21.91
N ASP A 395 -39.92 -16.60 -21.56
CA ASP A 395 -40.28 -18.01 -21.61
C ASP A 395 -40.70 -18.48 -23.02
N GLN A 396 -41.09 -19.74 -23.13
CA GLN A 396 -41.50 -20.37 -24.39
C GLN A 396 -42.83 -19.81 -24.95
N ASN A 397 -43.63 -19.13 -24.12
CA ASN A 397 -44.91 -18.53 -24.48
C ASN A 397 -44.79 -17.04 -24.82
N ASP A 398 -43.58 -16.56 -25.13
CA ASP A 398 -43.29 -15.15 -25.43
C ASP A 398 -43.61 -14.20 -24.27
N THR A 399 -43.65 -14.70 -23.03
CA THR A 399 -43.95 -13.91 -21.82
C THR A 399 -42.68 -13.53 -21.07
N ARG A 400 -42.54 -12.24 -20.76
CA ARG A 400 -41.43 -11.68 -19.99
C ARG A 400 -41.60 -12.00 -18.51
N TRP A 401 -40.66 -12.73 -17.92
CA TRP A 401 -40.58 -12.90 -16.48
C TRP A 401 -39.72 -11.81 -15.86
N ILE A 402 -40.25 -11.17 -14.82
CA ILE A 402 -39.53 -10.20 -13.99
C ILE A 402 -39.60 -10.73 -12.56
N ILE A 403 -38.46 -11.15 -12.05
CA ILE A 403 -38.34 -11.84 -10.77
C ILE A 403 -37.40 -11.04 -9.87
N ASP A 404 -37.90 -10.66 -8.71
CA ASP A 404 -37.14 -9.99 -7.65
C ASP A 404 -36.91 -10.97 -6.51
N TYR A 405 -35.70 -10.97 -5.96
CA TYR A 405 -35.27 -11.88 -4.91
C TYR A 405 -35.37 -11.19 -3.55
N LYS A 406 -35.87 -11.93 -2.55
CA LYS A 406 -35.90 -11.45 -1.16
C LYS A 406 -35.53 -12.54 -0.18
N THR A 407 -34.48 -12.25 0.58
CA THR A 407 -34.08 -13.03 1.76
C THR A 407 -34.69 -12.39 2.99
N SER A 408 -35.86 -12.87 3.43
CA SER A 408 -36.56 -12.37 4.62
C SER A 408 -37.16 -13.53 5.39
N GLN A 409 -37.25 -13.38 6.72
CA GLN A 409 -37.76 -14.39 7.64
C GLN A 409 -39.14 -14.02 8.18
N PRO A 410 -40.03 -15.01 8.38
CA PRO A 410 -41.30 -14.79 9.08
C PRO A 410 -41.03 -14.41 10.54
N GLN A 411 -41.85 -13.51 11.07
CA GLN A 411 -41.76 -13.15 12.48
C GLN A 411 -42.20 -14.32 13.39
N PRO A 412 -41.71 -14.41 14.64
CA PRO A 412 -42.16 -15.44 15.58
C PRO A 412 -43.68 -15.44 15.73
N GLY A 413 -44.32 -16.56 15.37
CA GLY A 413 -45.79 -16.73 15.46
C GLY A 413 -46.59 -16.30 14.23
N GLN A 414 -45.95 -15.72 13.21
CA GLN A 414 -46.59 -15.41 11.93
C GLN A 414 -46.75 -16.69 11.10
N SER A 415 -47.92 -16.91 10.49
CA SER A 415 -48.10 -18.03 9.57
C SER A 415 -47.37 -17.79 8.24
N GLU A 416 -47.00 -18.86 7.54
CA GLU A 416 -46.33 -18.76 6.23
C GLU A 416 -47.19 -17.99 5.21
N SER A 417 -48.50 -18.21 5.20
CA SER A 417 -49.43 -17.51 4.30
C SER A 417 -49.51 -16.00 4.59
N GLU A 418 -49.57 -15.60 5.86
CA GLU A 418 -49.57 -14.18 6.26
C GLU A 418 -48.24 -13.51 5.90
N PHE A 419 -47.12 -14.22 6.08
CA PHE A 419 -45.80 -13.73 5.70
C PHE A 419 -45.70 -13.51 4.19
N ILE A 420 -46.07 -14.52 3.39
CA ILE A 420 -46.11 -14.45 1.91
C ILE A 420 -46.95 -13.26 1.45
N GLN A 421 -48.16 -13.09 2.00
CA GLN A 421 -49.04 -11.99 1.64
C GLN A 421 -48.42 -10.63 2.00
N SER A 422 -47.81 -10.51 3.18
CA SER A 422 -47.15 -9.27 3.60
C SER A 422 -45.97 -8.88 2.69
N GLN A 423 -45.19 -9.86 2.22
CA GLN A 423 -44.06 -9.60 1.33
C GLN A 423 -44.55 -9.24 -0.08
N ALA A 424 -45.56 -9.95 -0.59
CA ALA A 424 -46.16 -9.64 -1.89
C ALA A 424 -46.70 -8.20 -1.93
N GLU A 425 -47.41 -7.76 -0.89
CA GLU A 425 -47.93 -6.40 -0.80
C GLU A 425 -46.81 -5.36 -0.70
N LYS A 426 -45.78 -5.65 0.10
CA LYS A 426 -44.64 -4.74 0.30
C LYS A 426 -43.86 -4.46 -0.99
N TYR A 427 -43.64 -5.46 -1.83
CA TYR A 427 -42.83 -5.33 -3.06
C TYR A 427 -43.66 -5.19 -4.35
N ARG A 428 -44.99 -5.19 -4.25
CA ARG A 428 -45.91 -5.01 -5.40
C ARG A 428 -45.54 -3.80 -6.24
N SER A 429 -45.47 -2.62 -5.63
CA SER A 429 -45.16 -1.37 -6.32
C SER A 429 -43.80 -1.40 -7.03
N GLN A 430 -42.80 -2.06 -6.44
CA GLN A 430 -41.48 -2.20 -7.06
C GLN A 430 -41.53 -3.06 -8.31
N LEU A 431 -42.19 -4.20 -8.24
CA LEU A 431 -42.36 -5.10 -9.38
C LEU A 431 -43.22 -4.48 -10.49
N GLU A 432 -44.28 -3.75 -10.14
CA GLU A 432 -45.07 -2.98 -11.11
C GLU A 432 -44.23 -1.90 -11.82
N ASN A 433 -43.33 -1.22 -11.10
CA ASN A 433 -42.39 -0.28 -11.72
C ASN A 433 -41.44 -0.97 -12.71
N TYR A 434 -40.92 -2.16 -12.37
CA TYR A 434 -40.09 -2.94 -13.29
C TYR A 434 -40.86 -3.37 -14.54
N ARG A 435 -42.11 -3.79 -14.40
CA ARG A 435 -42.99 -4.03 -15.56
C ARG A 435 -43.11 -2.79 -16.41
N ASP A 436 -43.44 -1.65 -15.83
CA ASP A 436 -43.66 -0.42 -16.60
C ASP A 436 -42.38 0.05 -17.32
N LEU A 437 -41.19 -0.21 -16.76
CA LEU A 437 -39.90 0.00 -17.43
C LEU A 437 -39.71 -0.93 -18.61
N MET A 438 -40.01 -2.22 -18.45
CA MET A 438 -39.91 -3.21 -19.52
C MET A 438 -40.94 -2.93 -20.62
N THR A 439 -42.20 -2.67 -20.29
CA THR A 439 -43.26 -2.35 -21.25
C THR A 439 -42.96 -1.07 -22.04
N ALA A 440 -42.20 -0.13 -21.47
CA ALA A 440 -41.73 1.04 -22.21
C ALA A 440 -40.63 0.71 -23.25
N ALA A 441 -39.89 -0.38 -23.05
CA ALA A 441 -38.82 -0.84 -23.93
C ALA A 441 -39.29 -1.91 -24.95
N GLU A 442 -40.33 -2.68 -24.61
CA GLU A 442 -40.86 -3.77 -25.44
C GLU A 442 -42.39 -3.89 -25.31
N ASN A 443 -43.04 -4.43 -26.34
CA ASN A 443 -44.49 -4.65 -26.35
C ASN A 443 -44.81 -6.14 -26.15
N ARG A 444 -44.68 -6.63 -24.90
CA ARG A 444 -44.95 -8.03 -24.50
C ARG A 444 -45.68 -8.12 -23.17
N SER A 445 -46.39 -9.22 -22.93
CA SER A 445 -46.94 -9.54 -21.62
C SER A 445 -45.82 -9.82 -20.62
N ALA A 446 -45.96 -9.32 -19.40
CA ALA A 446 -45.00 -9.53 -18.32
C ALA A 446 -45.66 -10.22 -17.12
N ARG A 447 -44.99 -11.23 -16.56
CA ARG A 447 -45.33 -11.87 -15.30
C ARG A 447 -44.36 -11.40 -14.22
N LEU A 448 -44.94 -10.90 -13.14
CA LEU A 448 -44.23 -10.40 -11.97
C LEU A 448 -44.17 -11.49 -10.93
N ALA A 449 -42.98 -11.75 -10.39
CA ALA A 449 -42.85 -12.68 -9.29
C ALA A 449 -41.83 -12.23 -8.24
N LEU A 450 -42.11 -12.60 -7.00
CA LEU A 450 -41.20 -12.46 -5.88
C LEU A 450 -40.68 -13.85 -5.51
N LEU A 451 -39.37 -14.05 -5.56
CA LEU A 451 -38.74 -15.27 -5.07
C LEU A 451 -38.27 -15.04 -3.63
N LEU A 452 -38.97 -15.66 -2.68
CA LEU A 452 -38.50 -15.73 -1.31
C LEU A 452 -37.45 -16.83 -1.21
N THR A 453 -36.22 -16.49 -0.82
CA THR A 453 -35.13 -17.48 -0.78
C THR A 453 -35.16 -18.29 0.51
N ASP A 454 -35.61 -17.70 1.62
CA ASP A 454 -35.59 -18.37 2.93
C ASP A 454 -36.71 -19.41 3.10
N ILE A 455 -37.86 -19.09 2.52
CA ILE A 455 -38.95 -20.03 2.26
C ILE A 455 -38.98 -20.14 0.74
N PRO A 456 -38.30 -21.14 0.11
CA PRO A 456 -38.09 -21.23 -1.33
C PRO A 456 -39.43 -21.32 -2.08
N ALA A 457 -40.02 -20.16 -2.33
CA ALA A 457 -41.36 -20.00 -2.84
C ALA A 457 -41.35 -18.88 -3.85
N LEU A 458 -41.85 -19.19 -5.04
CA LEU A 458 -42.10 -18.21 -6.08
C LEU A 458 -43.55 -17.73 -5.93
N ILE A 459 -43.72 -16.44 -5.66
CA ILE A 459 -45.02 -15.81 -5.51
C ILE A 459 -45.27 -14.95 -6.74
N GLU A 460 -46.22 -15.36 -7.57
CA GLU A 460 -46.67 -14.49 -8.67
C GLU A 460 -47.51 -13.35 -8.11
N ILE A 461 -47.23 -12.13 -8.58
CA ILE A 461 -48.02 -10.95 -8.26
C ILE A 461 -49.00 -10.71 -9.40
N GLU A 462 -50.29 -10.90 -9.13
CA GLU A 462 -51.34 -10.58 -10.09
C GLU A 462 -51.30 -9.09 -10.44
N SER A 463 -51.39 -8.81 -11.74
CA SER A 463 -51.42 -7.45 -12.27
C SER A 463 -52.74 -6.79 -11.90
N SER A 464 -52.63 -5.61 -11.27
CA SER A 464 -53.75 -4.70 -10.99
C SER A 464 -54.46 -4.23 -12.27
#